data_AF-A0A964XEM3-F1
#
_entry.id   AF-A0A964XEM3-F1
#
_cell.length_a   1.000
_cell.length_b   1.000
_cell.length_c   1.000
_cell.angle_alpha   90.00
_cell.angle_beta   90.00
_cell.angle_gamma   90.00
#
_symmetry.space_group_name_H-M   'P 1'
#
loop_
_entity.id
_entity.type
_entity.pdbx_description
1 polymer ?
#
loop_
_entity_poly.entity_id
_entity_poly.type
_entity_poly.pdbx_seq_one_letter_code
_entity_poly.pdbx_strand_id
1 'polypeptide(L)'
;MAEKYALEGSEDLMRDLVSQSPGLAADAAIKHLSSGGKRIRARLALSSASHLGLGEDTAIRIAAASELIHNASLVHDDIQDRSARRRGASTIWDAFGADTAICVGDLMISAAYAAAAGVGSQAPQLIGHIHGRVCEVIQGQCADLEARHRPVETLEEYERIARSKSAPLLALPIDLALIAARRRDGLDQARRAAGAFAAAYQMADDIEDVMADALAGEVNIVAILGGASMNSPEAMQVRKLAARYYDEAGELARRLPKGCGTLMAAYAEAGAGRLAGEKVPA
;
A
#
# COMPACT_ATOMS: atom_id res chain seq x y z
N MET A 1 15.20 -16.22 -10.22
CA MET A 1 16.58 -15.73 -9.99
C MET A 1 16.65 -14.22 -10.17
N ALA A 2 16.36 -13.66 -11.36
CA ALA A 2 16.40 -12.21 -11.59
C ALA A 2 15.49 -11.37 -10.67
N GLU A 3 14.23 -11.78 -10.46
CA GLU A 3 13.30 -11.06 -9.55
C GLU A 3 13.79 -11.04 -8.10
N LYS A 4 14.39 -12.14 -7.62
CA LYS A 4 14.94 -12.24 -6.27
C LYS A 4 16.10 -11.26 -6.08
N TYR A 5 17.02 -11.20 -7.04
CA TYR A 5 18.15 -10.26 -7.00
C TYR A 5 17.68 -8.80 -7.10
N ALA A 6 16.70 -8.50 -7.95
CA ALA A 6 16.16 -7.14 -8.02
C ALA A 6 15.40 -6.72 -6.75
N LEU A 7 14.75 -7.67 -6.07
CA LEU A 7 14.12 -7.42 -4.78
C LEU A 7 15.17 -7.14 -3.70
N GLU A 8 16.20 -7.99 -3.60
CA GLU A 8 17.35 -7.77 -2.70
C GLU A 8 18.02 -6.41 -2.98
N GLY A 9 18.29 -6.09 -4.25
CA GLY A 9 18.85 -4.80 -4.65
C GLY A 9 17.97 -3.61 -4.28
N SER A 10 16.63 -3.76 -4.29
CA SER A 10 15.73 -2.73 -3.80
C SER A 10 15.79 -2.58 -2.27
N GLU A 11 15.96 -3.67 -1.53
CA GLU A 11 16.13 -3.61 -0.07
C GLU A 11 17.46 -2.96 0.31
N ASP A 12 18.54 -3.30 -0.39
CA ASP A 12 19.86 -2.71 -0.19
C ASP A 12 19.82 -1.21 -0.50
N LEU A 13 19.24 -0.80 -1.63
CA LEU A 13 19.09 0.60 -1.97
C LEU A 13 18.29 1.39 -0.91
N MET A 14 17.21 0.81 -0.37
CA MET A 14 16.46 1.46 0.71
C MET A 14 17.31 1.66 1.97
N ARG A 15 18.08 0.64 2.37
CA ARG A 15 18.98 0.70 3.53
C ARG A 15 20.09 1.73 3.32
N ASP A 16 20.69 1.76 2.14
CA ASP A 16 21.74 2.70 1.79
C ASP A 16 21.24 4.14 1.86
N LEU A 17 20.06 4.42 1.28
CA LEU A 17 19.50 5.77 1.25
C LEU A 17 19.14 6.32 2.64
N VAL A 18 18.58 5.49 3.53
CA VAL A 18 18.24 5.94 4.89
C VAL A 18 19.46 6.02 5.82
N SER A 19 20.61 5.46 5.43
CA SER A 19 21.83 5.41 6.25
C SER A 19 22.93 6.39 5.82
N GLN A 20 22.70 7.20 4.78
CA GLN A 20 23.67 8.19 4.29
C GLN A 20 24.08 9.22 5.34
N SER A 21 23.22 9.51 6.32
CA SER A 21 23.53 10.38 7.46
C SER A 21 23.34 9.59 8.77
N PRO A 22 24.43 9.08 9.37
CA PRO A 22 24.34 8.28 10.58
C PRO A 22 23.70 9.03 11.75
N GLY A 23 22.91 8.33 12.55
CA GLY A 23 22.24 8.88 13.72
C GLY A 23 21.00 8.08 14.12
N LEU A 24 20.32 8.53 15.18
CA LEU A 24 19.19 7.81 15.77
C LEU A 24 18.07 7.50 14.76
N ALA A 25 17.73 8.46 13.89
CA ALA A 25 16.72 8.27 12.86
C ALA A 25 17.13 7.22 11.82
N ALA A 26 18.40 7.19 11.41
CA ALA A 26 18.91 6.18 10.49
C ALA A 26 18.86 4.77 11.12
N ASP A 27 19.30 4.64 12.37
CA ASP A 27 19.28 3.36 13.10
C ASP A 27 17.84 2.83 13.27
N ALA A 28 16.91 3.72 13.64
CA ALA A 28 15.50 3.40 13.78
C ALA A 28 14.86 3.03 12.42
N ALA A 29 15.20 3.73 11.34
CA ALA A 29 14.74 3.41 9.98
C ALA A 29 15.23 2.02 9.53
N ILE A 30 16.51 1.70 9.76
CA ILE A 30 17.07 0.37 9.45
C ILE A 30 16.35 -0.72 10.25
N LYS A 31 16.07 -0.49 11.53
CA LYS A 31 15.28 -1.42 12.36
C LYS A 31 13.88 -1.62 11.78
N HIS A 32 13.19 -0.55 11.39
CA HIS A 32 11.87 -0.65 10.78
C HIS A 32 11.90 -1.48 9.48
N LEU A 33 12.82 -1.17 8.57
CA LEU A 33 12.95 -1.90 7.29
C LEU A 33 13.31 -3.38 7.49
N SER A 34 14.01 -3.70 8.58
CA SER A 34 14.39 -5.08 8.94
C SER A 34 13.27 -5.89 9.61
N SER A 35 12.14 -5.27 9.96
CA SER A 35 10.99 -5.93 10.61
C SER A 35 10.20 -6.89 9.70
N GLY A 36 10.68 -7.13 8.48
CA GLY A 36 10.04 -7.99 7.48
C GLY A 36 8.87 -7.31 6.76
N GLY A 37 8.04 -8.11 6.10
CA GLY A 37 6.91 -7.67 5.28
C GLY A 37 6.82 -8.44 3.97
N LYS A 38 5.65 -8.44 3.32
CA LYS A 38 5.43 -9.16 2.06
C LYS A 38 6.02 -8.45 0.83
N ARG A 39 6.55 -7.22 1.01
CA ARG A 39 7.13 -6.36 -0.06
C ARG A 39 6.23 -6.23 -1.29
N ILE A 40 4.92 -6.15 -1.07
CA ILE A 40 3.91 -6.17 -2.14
C ILE A 40 4.19 -5.05 -3.15
N ARG A 41 4.54 -3.84 -2.69
CA ARG A 41 4.75 -2.69 -3.55
C ARG A 41 6.05 -2.81 -4.35
N ALA A 42 7.14 -3.22 -3.72
CA ALA A 42 8.37 -3.53 -4.44
C ALA A 42 8.15 -4.61 -5.53
N ARG A 43 7.47 -5.72 -5.19
CA ARG A 43 7.17 -6.80 -6.15
C ARG A 43 6.29 -6.34 -7.30
N LEU A 44 5.27 -5.51 -7.04
CA LEU A 44 4.45 -4.89 -8.09
C LEU A 44 5.30 -4.04 -9.03
N ALA A 45 6.16 -3.18 -8.49
CA ALA A 45 7.05 -2.32 -9.30
C ALA A 45 7.99 -3.16 -10.18
N LEU A 46 8.64 -4.18 -9.61
CA LEU A 46 9.55 -5.08 -10.33
C LEU A 46 8.83 -5.87 -11.43
N SER A 47 7.65 -6.43 -11.13
CA SER A 47 6.83 -7.14 -12.11
C SER A 47 6.39 -6.22 -13.25
N SER A 48 5.88 -5.02 -12.93
CA SER A 48 5.46 -4.05 -13.93
C SER A 48 6.64 -3.57 -14.80
N ALA A 49 7.79 -3.30 -14.18
CA ALA A 49 9.01 -2.91 -14.87
C ALA A 49 9.49 -3.99 -15.85
N SER A 50 9.47 -5.25 -15.44
CA SER A 50 9.84 -6.39 -16.29
C SER A 50 8.94 -6.50 -17.52
N HIS A 51 7.62 -6.44 -17.34
CA HIS A 51 6.65 -6.48 -18.45
C HIS A 51 6.76 -5.29 -19.40
N LEU A 52 7.22 -4.14 -18.91
CA LEU A 52 7.45 -2.94 -19.71
C LEU A 52 8.86 -2.86 -20.32
N GLY A 53 9.74 -3.85 -20.04
CA GLY A 53 11.10 -3.88 -20.57
C GLY A 53 12.01 -2.79 -19.99
N LEU A 54 11.78 -2.36 -18.75
CA LEU A 54 12.65 -1.41 -18.06
C LEU A 54 13.95 -2.09 -17.60
N GLY A 55 15.04 -1.33 -17.60
CA GLY A 55 16.33 -1.79 -17.08
C GLY A 55 16.28 -2.04 -15.56
N GLU A 56 17.16 -2.91 -15.10
CA GLU A 56 17.21 -3.39 -13.71
C GLU A 56 17.37 -2.25 -12.69
N ASP A 57 18.31 -1.32 -12.91
CA ASP A 57 18.53 -0.17 -12.02
C ASP A 57 17.26 0.71 -11.89
N THR A 58 16.57 0.97 -13.00
CA THR A 58 15.27 1.67 -12.99
C THR A 58 14.23 0.89 -12.18
N ALA A 59 14.13 -0.42 -12.38
CA ALA A 59 13.18 -1.28 -11.68
C ALA A 59 13.43 -1.27 -10.15
N ILE A 60 14.69 -1.40 -9.74
CA ILE A 60 15.13 -1.34 -8.35
C ILE A 60 14.76 0.01 -7.72
N ARG A 61 15.03 1.13 -8.40
CA ARG A 61 14.75 2.48 -7.90
C ARG A 61 13.27 2.75 -7.70
N ILE A 62 12.42 2.36 -8.66
CA ILE A 62 10.96 2.56 -8.50
C ILE A 62 10.37 1.62 -7.44
N ALA A 63 10.92 0.42 -7.28
CA ALA A 63 10.55 -0.51 -6.21
C ALA A 63 10.89 0.07 -4.84
N ALA A 64 12.13 0.53 -4.66
CA ALA A 64 12.59 1.18 -3.43
C ALA A 64 11.77 2.44 -3.11
N ALA A 65 11.54 3.32 -4.10
CA ALA A 65 10.72 4.52 -3.90
C ALA A 65 9.30 4.20 -3.43
N SER A 66 8.65 3.22 -4.06
CA SER A 66 7.28 2.83 -3.70
C SER A 66 7.18 2.22 -2.30
N GLU A 67 8.14 1.38 -1.94
CA GLU A 67 8.18 0.71 -0.65
C GLU A 67 8.58 1.70 0.46
N LEU A 68 9.50 2.63 0.22
CA LEU A 68 9.88 3.69 1.18
C LEU A 68 8.70 4.60 1.53
N ILE A 69 7.94 5.08 0.54
CA ILE A 69 6.74 5.90 0.81
C ILE A 69 5.72 5.12 1.65
N HIS A 70 5.56 3.83 1.38
CA HIS A 70 4.68 3.01 2.19
C HIS A 70 5.18 2.80 3.62
N ASN A 71 6.47 2.53 3.82
CA ASN A 71 6.99 2.37 5.18
C ASN A 71 6.95 3.69 5.95
N ALA A 72 7.15 4.83 5.29
CA ALA A 72 6.96 6.14 5.89
C ALA A 72 5.52 6.32 6.40
N SER A 73 4.52 5.97 5.58
CA SER A 73 3.12 6.04 5.99
C SER A 73 2.85 5.16 7.21
N LEU A 74 3.36 3.93 7.23
CA LEU A 74 3.19 3.03 8.38
C LEU A 74 3.81 3.58 9.67
N VAL A 75 5.00 4.19 9.59
CA VAL A 75 5.66 4.78 10.77
C VAL A 75 4.85 5.95 11.31
N HIS A 76 4.31 6.81 10.44
CA HIS A 76 3.46 7.93 10.87
C HIS A 76 2.09 7.46 11.37
N ASP A 77 1.47 6.48 10.71
CA ASP A 77 0.22 5.86 11.14
C ASP A 77 0.36 5.25 12.54
N ASP A 78 1.48 4.57 12.85
CA ASP A 78 1.74 3.99 14.17
C ASP A 78 1.68 5.03 15.31
N ILE A 79 2.06 6.30 15.03
CA ILE A 79 1.94 7.41 15.97
C ILE A 79 0.49 7.85 16.10
N GLN A 80 -0.19 8.06 14.96
CA GLN A 80 -1.57 8.55 14.89
C GLN A 80 -2.55 7.57 15.54
N ASP A 81 -2.31 6.28 15.35
CA ASP A 81 -3.13 5.18 15.88
C ASP A 81 -2.66 4.71 17.26
N ARG A 82 -1.56 5.27 17.78
CA ARG A 82 -0.91 4.85 19.04
C ARG A 82 -0.63 3.34 19.08
N SER A 83 -0.27 2.77 17.93
CA SER A 83 0.01 1.35 17.79
C SER A 83 1.36 1.01 18.44
N ALA A 84 1.34 0.17 19.48
CA ALA A 84 2.57 -0.27 20.15
C ALA A 84 3.31 -1.38 19.40
N ARG A 85 2.61 -2.18 18.59
CA ARG A 85 3.18 -3.32 17.86
C ARG A 85 2.74 -3.37 16.41
N ARG A 86 3.65 -3.78 15.53
CA ARG A 86 3.41 -4.05 14.11
C ARG A 86 4.20 -5.27 13.68
N ARG A 87 3.54 -6.20 12.97
CA ARG A 87 4.15 -7.47 12.49
C ARG A 87 4.85 -8.26 13.62
N GLY A 88 4.28 -8.24 14.82
CA GLY A 88 4.84 -8.91 16.00
C GLY A 88 6.02 -8.20 16.67
N ALA A 89 6.54 -7.11 16.10
CA ALA A 89 7.61 -6.29 16.67
C ALA A 89 7.07 -4.99 17.30
N SER A 90 7.84 -4.36 18.18
CA SER A 90 7.55 -3.01 18.70
C SER A 90 7.68 -1.98 17.57
N THR A 91 6.74 -1.04 17.51
CA THR A 91 6.76 0.06 16.52
C THR A 91 7.89 1.03 16.83
N ILE A 92 8.23 1.91 15.86
CA ILE A 92 9.26 2.93 16.11
C ILE A 92 8.77 3.94 17.16
N TRP A 93 7.48 4.29 17.13
CA TRP A 93 6.81 5.09 18.15
C TRP A 93 7.02 4.52 19.56
N ASP A 94 6.75 3.23 19.75
CA ASP A 94 6.87 2.55 21.04
C ASP A 94 8.34 2.40 21.50
N ALA A 95 9.24 2.04 20.59
CA ALA A 95 10.64 1.78 20.93
C ALA A 95 11.52 3.04 21.05
N PHE A 96 11.19 4.12 20.33
CA PHE A 96 12.06 5.30 20.20
C PHE A 96 11.34 6.65 20.43
N GLY A 97 10.04 6.65 20.70
CA GLY A 97 9.24 7.85 20.92
C GLY A 97 8.76 8.53 19.63
N ALA A 98 7.86 9.51 19.79
CA ALA A 98 7.14 10.16 18.67
C ALA A 98 8.09 11.01 17.85
N ASP A 99 8.93 11.78 18.53
CA ASP A 99 9.87 12.70 17.89
C ASP A 99 10.78 11.93 16.93
N THR A 100 11.33 10.80 17.37
CA THR A 100 12.13 9.92 16.51
C THR A 100 11.30 9.34 15.36
N ALA A 101 10.09 8.85 15.64
CA ALA A 101 9.23 8.25 14.63
C ALA A 101 8.82 9.24 13.52
N ILE A 102 8.55 10.51 13.87
CA ILE A 102 8.30 11.59 12.91
C ILE A 102 9.50 11.74 11.98
N CYS A 103 10.71 11.89 12.55
CA CYS A 103 11.94 12.02 11.76
C CYS A 103 12.22 10.81 10.88
N VAL A 104 11.89 9.59 11.33
CA VAL A 104 12.06 8.36 10.53
C VAL A 104 11.14 8.37 9.31
N GLY A 105 9.87 8.75 9.46
CA GLY A 105 8.97 8.84 8.31
C GLY A 105 9.41 9.93 7.32
N ASP A 106 9.85 11.09 7.81
CA ASP A 106 10.39 12.17 6.96
C ASP A 106 11.65 11.74 6.20
N LEU A 107 12.54 11.00 6.87
CA LEU A 107 13.73 10.42 6.27
C LEU A 107 13.38 9.42 5.17
N MET A 108 12.39 8.55 5.39
CA MET A 108 11.94 7.59 4.37
C MET A 108 11.27 8.28 3.17
N ILE A 109 10.49 9.34 3.39
CA ILE A 109 9.93 10.17 2.31
C ILE A 109 11.06 10.80 1.49
N SER A 110 12.05 11.39 2.17
CA SER A 110 13.23 11.98 1.53
C SER A 110 14.00 10.94 0.70
N ALA A 111 14.27 9.77 1.28
CA ALA A 111 14.93 8.65 0.61
C ALA A 111 14.15 8.16 -0.63
N ALA A 112 12.81 8.13 -0.58
CA ALA A 112 12.01 7.75 -1.73
C ALA A 112 12.18 8.72 -2.91
N TYR A 113 12.23 10.03 -2.65
CA TYR A 113 12.52 11.02 -3.68
C TYR A 113 13.95 10.89 -4.21
N ALA A 114 14.93 10.57 -3.36
CA ALA A 114 16.30 10.29 -3.79
C ALA A 114 16.38 9.06 -4.71
N ALA A 115 15.64 7.99 -4.40
CA ALA A 115 15.54 6.81 -5.26
C ALA A 115 14.95 7.18 -6.63
N ALA A 116 13.84 7.93 -6.66
CA ALA A 116 13.19 8.37 -7.89
C ALA A 116 14.06 9.33 -8.73
N ALA A 117 14.86 10.19 -8.07
CA ALA A 117 15.79 11.10 -8.73
C ALA A 117 16.87 10.35 -9.55
N GLY A 118 17.18 9.11 -9.17
CA GLY A 118 18.15 8.27 -9.88
C GLY A 118 17.66 7.68 -11.21
N VAL A 119 16.38 7.81 -11.57
CA VAL A 119 15.78 7.19 -12.78
C VAL A 119 16.08 8.00 -14.07
N GLY A 120 17.12 8.84 -14.05
CA GLY A 120 17.59 9.60 -15.21
C GLY A 120 16.52 10.54 -15.78
N SER A 121 16.31 10.50 -17.10
CA SER A 121 15.46 11.48 -17.80
C SER A 121 13.96 11.48 -17.44
N GLN A 122 13.47 10.48 -16.69
CA GLN A 122 12.09 10.43 -16.19
C GLN A 122 11.96 10.87 -14.72
N ALA A 123 13.06 11.21 -14.05
CA ALA A 123 13.06 11.58 -12.64
C ALA A 123 12.06 12.72 -12.29
N PRO A 124 12.00 13.86 -13.03
CA PRO A 124 11.04 14.92 -12.70
C PRO A 124 9.58 14.45 -12.73
N GLN A 125 9.25 13.58 -13.68
CA GLN A 125 7.92 13.02 -13.87
C GLN A 125 7.56 12.05 -12.74
N LEU A 126 8.52 11.20 -12.32
CA LEU A 126 8.32 10.26 -11.21
C LEU A 126 8.15 11.03 -9.90
N ILE A 127 9.00 12.00 -9.61
CA ILE A 127 8.93 12.84 -8.39
C ILE A 127 7.59 13.56 -8.31
N GLY A 128 7.16 14.20 -9.40
CA GLY A 128 5.85 14.87 -9.44
C GLY A 128 4.68 13.90 -9.23
N HIS A 129 4.77 12.67 -9.73
CA HIS A 129 3.73 11.66 -9.53
C HIS A 129 3.71 11.11 -8.11
N ILE A 130 4.88 10.86 -7.52
CA ILE A 130 5.01 10.48 -6.10
C ILE A 130 4.36 11.54 -5.22
N HIS A 131 4.69 12.82 -5.43
CA HIS A 131 4.07 13.93 -4.71
C HIS A 131 2.53 13.89 -4.81
N GLY A 132 1.99 13.72 -6.01
CA GLY A 132 0.54 13.61 -6.21
C GLY A 132 -0.09 12.43 -5.45
N ARG A 133 0.53 11.24 -5.47
CA ARG A 133 0.04 10.07 -4.71
C ARG A 133 0.13 10.28 -3.19
N VAL A 134 1.20 10.91 -2.70
CA VAL A 134 1.36 11.23 -1.29
C VAL A 134 0.28 12.22 -0.84
N CYS A 135 -0.01 13.25 -1.62
CA CYS A 135 -1.12 14.18 -1.33
C CYS A 135 -2.48 13.47 -1.23
N GLU A 136 -2.77 12.53 -2.14
CA GLU A 136 -4.02 11.75 -2.11
C GLU A 136 -4.11 10.87 -0.84
N VAL A 137 -3.01 10.27 -0.40
CA VAL A 137 -2.97 9.45 0.82
C VAL A 137 -3.14 10.30 2.07
N ILE A 138 -2.48 11.46 2.14
CA ILE A 138 -2.64 12.40 3.25
C ILE A 138 -4.11 12.84 3.35
N GLN A 139 -4.74 13.17 2.21
CA GLN A 139 -6.18 13.50 2.18
C GLN A 139 -7.04 12.34 2.67
N GLY A 140 -6.73 11.11 2.26
CA GLY A 140 -7.41 9.91 2.73
C GLY A 140 -7.27 9.72 4.24
N GLN A 141 -6.06 9.87 4.78
CA GLN A 141 -5.78 9.75 6.20
C GLN A 141 -6.46 10.84 7.03
N CYS A 142 -6.48 12.10 6.56
CA CYS A 142 -7.24 13.16 7.21
C CYS A 142 -8.74 12.83 7.26
N ALA A 143 -9.32 12.32 6.17
CA ALA A 143 -10.73 11.93 6.14
C ALA A 143 -11.03 10.75 7.10
N ASP A 144 -10.10 9.80 7.23
CA ASP A 144 -10.18 8.69 8.19
C ASP A 144 -10.16 9.19 9.64
N LEU A 145 -9.25 10.13 9.96
CA LEU A 145 -9.17 10.76 11.28
C LEU A 145 -10.43 11.57 11.60
N GLU A 146 -10.98 12.31 10.64
CA GLU A 146 -12.25 13.04 10.81
C GLU A 146 -13.43 12.10 11.04
N ALA A 147 -13.45 10.94 10.38
CA ALA A 147 -14.46 9.91 10.55
C ALA A 147 -14.45 9.28 11.96
N ARG A 148 -13.36 9.37 12.73
CA ARG A 148 -13.34 8.96 14.15
C ARG A 148 -14.22 9.86 15.03
N HIS A 149 -14.55 11.06 14.56
CA HIS A 149 -15.33 12.05 15.30
C HIS A 149 -16.73 12.26 14.71
N ARG A 150 -17.03 11.67 13.56
CA ARG A 150 -18.34 11.76 12.89
C ARG A 150 -18.76 10.39 12.37
N PRO A 151 -19.97 9.91 12.67
CA PRO A 151 -20.46 8.64 12.16
C PRO A 151 -20.37 8.55 10.64
N VAL A 152 -19.77 7.47 10.13
CA VAL A 152 -19.86 7.07 8.73
C VAL A 152 -21.13 6.25 8.59
N GLU A 153 -22.15 6.80 7.94
CA GLU A 153 -23.50 6.22 7.91
C GLU A 153 -23.83 5.52 6.58
N THR A 154 -23.02 5.73 5.55
CA THR A 154 -23.31 5.21 4.20
C THR A 154 -22.17 4.35 3.67
N LEU A 155 -22.55 3.34 2.88
CA LEU A 155 -21.59 2.50 2.16
C LEU A 155 -20.72 3.31 1.19
N GLU A 156 -21.30 4.31 0.52
CA GLU A 156 -20.57 5.17 -0.43
C GLU A 156 -19.47 5.98 0.27
N GLU A 157 -19.78 6.54 1.45
CA GLU A 157 -18.80 7.26 2.24
C GLU A 157 -17.68 6.36 2.75
N TYR A 158 -18.03 5.18 3.26
CA TYR A 158 -17.06 4.16 3.66
C TYR A 158 -16.15 3.77 2.50
N GLU A 159 -16.71 3.42 1.33
CA GLU A 159 -15.93 3.03 0.15
C GLU A 159 -14.99 4.14 -0.30
N ARG A 160 -15.43 5.40 -0.24
CA ARG A 160 -14.59 6.56 -0.58
C ARG A 160 -13.39 6.67 0.35
N ILE A 161 -13.57 6.50 1.66
CA ILE A 161 -12.50 6.55 2.67
C ILE A 161 -11.55 5.35 2.52
N ALA A 162 -12.09 4.14 2.43
CA ALA A 162 -11.31 2.92 2.28
C ALA A 162 -10.40 2.96 1.03
N ARG A 163 -10.94 3.48 -0.09
CA ARG A 163 -10.17 3.64 -1.33
C ARG A 163 -9.09 4.72 -1.21
N SER A 164 -9.40 5.87 -0.62
CA SER A 164 -8.45 7.00 -0.60
C SER A 164 -7.20 6.73 0.26
N LYS A 165 -7.32 5.92 1.32
CA LYS A 165 -6.20 5.58 2.20
C LYS A 165 -5.17 4.66 1.52
N SER A 166 -5.64 3.57 0.91
CA SER A 166 -4.75 2.49 0.45
C SER A 166 -4.50 2.48 -1.06
N ALA A 167 -5.48 2.90 -1.88
CA ALA A 167 -5.38 2.78 -3.34
C ALA A 167 -4.22 3.58 -3.96
N PRO A 168 -3.92 4.83 -3.55
CA PRO A 168 -2.89 5.61 -4.23
C PRO A 168 -1.49 4.96 -4.10
N LEU A 169 -1.15 4.40 -2.93
CA LEU A 169 0.14 3.70 -2.75
C LEU A 169 0.13 2.28 -3.30
N LEU A 170 -1.02 1.67 -3.56
CA LEU A 170 -1.12 0.39 -4.29
C LEU A 170 -0.97 0.58 -5.80
N ALA A 171 -1.44 1.72 -6.35
CA ALA A 171 -1.25 2.09 -7.75
C ALA A 171 0.19 2.56 -8.04
N LEU A 172 0.81 3.24 -7.08
CA LEU A 172 2.12 3.90 -7.24
C LEU A 172 3.19 3.02 -7.91
N PRO A 173 3.44 1.75 -7.52
CA PRO A 173 4.46 0.92 -8.18
C PRO A 173 4.25 0.73 -9.68
N ILE A 174 2.98 0.52 -10.08
CA ILE A 174 2.59 0.34 -11.49
C ILE A 174 2.70 1.67 -12.22
N ASP A 175 2.23 2.76 -11.59
CA ASP A 175 2.29 4.10 -12.14
C ASP A 175 3.74 4.52 -12.44
N LEU A 176 4.67 4.30 -11.50
CA LEU A 176 6.08 4.65 -11.70
C LEU A 176 6.71 3.85 -12.84
N ALA A 177 6.35 2.57 -12.98
CA ALA A 177 6.81 1.75 -14.11
C ALA A 177 6.25 2.26 -15.45
N LEU A 178 4.96 2.59 -15.50
CA LEU A 178 4.31 3.18 -16.68
C LEU A 178 4.94 4.52 -17.07
N ILE A 179 5.22 5.39 -16.11
CA ILE A 179 5.85 6.69 -16.36
C ILE A 179 7.29 6.49 -16.85
N ALA A 180 8.08 5.63 -16.19
CA ALA A 180 9.45 5.32 -16.60
C ALA A 180 9.50 4.75 -18.04
N ALA A 181 8.49 3.95 -18.42
CA ALA A 181 8.34 3.40 -19.78
C ALA A 181 7.71 4.39 -20.78
N ARG A 182 7.38 5.62 -20.38
CA ARG A 182 6.68 6.63 -21.20
C ARG A 182 5.31 6.15 -21.71
N ARG A 183 4.59 5.36 -20.90
CA ARG A 183 3.29 4.74 -21.17
C ARG A 183 2.20 5.23 -20.23
N ARG A 184 1.93 6.54 -20.26
CA ARG A 184 0.97 7.18 -19.35
C ARG A 184 -0.50 6.87 -19.64
N ASP A 185 -0.77 6.22 -20.78
CA ASP A 185 -2.09 5.72 -21.18
C ASP A 185 -2.68 4.71 -20.19
N GLY A 186 -1.85 4.04 -19.39
CA GLY A 186 -2.29 3.07 -18.37
C GLY A 186 -2.61 3.64 -16.99
N LEU A 187 -2.35 4.93 -16.71
CA LEU A 187 -2.42 5.46 -15.34
C LEU A 187 -3.84 5.45 -14.74
N ASP A 188 -4.86 5.83 -15.52
CA ASP A 188 -6.25 5.78 -15.06
C ASP A 188 -6.68 4.34 -14.75
N GLN A 189 -6.32 3.42 -15.63
CA GLN A 189 -6.60 2.00 -15.47
C GLN A 189 -5.93 1.42 -14.22
N ALA A 190 -4.67 1.79 -13.95
CA ALA A 190 -3.93 1.37 -12.76
C ALA A 190 -4.57 1.91 -11.48
N ARG A 191 -4.99 3.19 -11.48
CA ARG A 191 -5.73 3.81 -10.37
C ARG A 191 -7.03 3.05 -10.08
N ARG A 192 -7.81 2.73 -11.11
CA ARG A 192 -9.10 2.02 -10.94
C ARG A 192 -8.89 0.60 -10.42
N ALA A 193 -7.91 -0.13 -10.96
CA ALA A 193 -7.55 -1.46 -10.48
C ALA A 193 -7.13 -1.45 -9.00
N ALA A 194 -6.25 -0.53 -8.62
CA ALA A 194 -5.81 -0.36 -7.24
C ALA A 194 -6.95 0.08 -6.31
N GLY A 195 -7.87 0.92 -6.80
CA GLY A 195 -9.07 1.35 -6.07
C GLY A 195 -10.01 0.19 -5.74
N ALA A 196 -10.33 -0.65 -6.73
CA ALA A 196 -11.13 -1.85 -6.51
C ALA A 196 -10.41 -2.82 -5.55
N PHE A 197 -9.10 -3.03 -5.73
CA PHE A 197 -8.33 -3.90 -4.84
C PHE A 197 -8.34 -3.39 -3.39
N ALA A 198 -8.10 -2.10 -3.18
CA ALA A 198 -8.07 -1.48 -1.86
C ALA A 198 -9.42 -1.62 -1.14
N ALA A 199 -10.53 -1.39 -1.85
CA ALA A 199 -11.86 -1.57 -1.30
C ALA A 199 -12.11 -3.03 -0.89
N ALA A 200 -11.78 -3.98 -1.77
CA ALA A 200 -11.94 -5.41 -1.49
C ALA A 200 -11.11 -5.85 -0.29
N TYR A 201 -9.86 -5.38 -0.20
CA TYR A 201 -8.94 -5.71 0.88
C TYR A 201 -9.44 -5.17 2.23
N GLN A 202 -9.85 -3.89 2.29
CA GLN A 202 -10.39 -3.32 3.53
C GLN A 202 -11.67 -4.04 3.96
N MET A 203 -12.58 -4.33 3.02
CA MET A 203 -13.79 -5.10 3.33
C MET A 203 -13.50 -6.51 3.83
N ALA A 204 -12.44 -7.15 3.34
CA ALA A 204 -12.03 -8.47 3.82
C ALA A 204 -11.50 -8.40 5.26
N ASP A 205 -10.64 -7.42 5.55
CA ASP A 205 -10.08 -7.18 6.89
C ASP A 205 -11.21 -6.83 7.88
N ASP A 206 -12.12 -5.91 7.54
CA ASP A 206 -13.29 -5.56 8.37
C ASP A 206 -14.18 -6.78 8.70
N ILE A 207 -14.30 -7.75 7.81
CA ILE A 207 -15.06 -8.98 8.11
C ILE A 207 -14.36 -9.79 9.20
N GLU A 208 -13.04 -9.88 9.17
CA GLU A 208 -12.24 -10.62 10.16
C GLU A 208 -12.21 -9.89 11.52
N ASP A 209 -12.19 -8.56 11.49
CA ASP A 209 -11.99 -7.71 12.67
C ASP A 209 -13.29 -7.16 13.28
N VAL A 210 -14.47 -7.47 12.72
CA VAL A 210 -15.78 -6.93 13.15
C VAL A 210 -16.03 -6.92 14.67
N MET A 211 -15.58 -7.97 15.39
CA MET A 211 -15.76 -8.03 16.85
C MET A 211 -14.75 -7.15 17.58
N ALA A 212 -13.51 -7.06 17.09
CA ALA A 212 -12.48 -6.20 17.65
C ALA A 212 -12.82 -4.72 17.43
N ASP A 213 -13.26 -4.37 16.22
CA ASP A 213 -13.64 -3.01 15.84
C ASP A 213 -14.84 -2.53 16.65
N ALA A 214 -15.84 -3.39 16.86
CA ALA A 214 -17.00 -3.08 17.69
C ALA A 214 -16.61 -2.78 19.16
N LEU A 215 -15.58 -3.45 19.69
CA LEU A 215 -15.06 -3.18 21.04
C LEU A 215 -14.23 -1.89 21.10
N ALA A 216 -13.51 -1.57 20.02
CA ALA A 216 -12.69 -0.37 19.90
C ALA A 216 -13.50 0.89 19.53
N GLY A 217 -14.74 0.72 19.03
CA GLY A 217 -15.56 1.81 18.51
C GLY A 217 -15.08 2.30 17.14
N GLU A 218 -14.43 1.44 16.37
CA GLU A 218 -13.90 1.74 15.04
C GLU A 218 -14.98 1.58 13.96
N VAL A 219 -14.79 2.27 12.84
CA VAL A 219 -15.71 2.20 11.71
C VAL A 219 -15.51 0.87 10.99
N ASN A 220 -16.58 0.09 10.87
CA ASN A 220 -16.55 -1.21 10.21
C ASN A 220 -17.77 -1.36 9.29
N ILE A 221 -17.55 -1.77 8.04
CA ILE A 221 -18.64 -1.90 7.04
C ILE A 221 -19.72 -2.90 7.46
N VAL A 222 -19.37 -3.97 8.17
CA VAL A 222 -20.36 -4.95 8.66
C VAL A 222 -21.28 -4.26 9.67
N ALA A 223 -20.73 -3.44 10.56
CA ALA A 223 -21.51 -2.66 11.53
C ALA A 223 -22.38 -1.58 10.86
N ILE A 224 -21.85 -0.88 9.83
CA ILE A 224 -22.63 0.10 9.04
C ILE A 224 -23.87 -0.55 8.42
N LEU A 225 -23.76 -1.79 7.96
CA LEU A 225 -24.89 -2.54 7.41
C LEU A 225 -25.82 -3.15 8.48
N GLY A 226 -25.51 -2.98 9.77
CA GLY A 226 -26.30 -3.50 10.90
C GLY A 226 -25.87 -4.86 11.43
N GLY A 227 -24.72 -5.39 10.99
CA GLY A 227 -24.16 -6.65 11.45
C GLY A 227 -23.29 -6.51 12.69
N ALA A 228 -23.06 -7.62 13.39
CA ALA A 228 -22.27 -7.64 14.64
C ALA A 228 -21.31 -8.84 14.76
N SER A 229 -21.22 -9.69 13.72
CA SER A 229 -20.33 -10.85 13.73
C SER A 229 -19.94 -11.26 12.32
N MET A 230 -18.85 -12.02 12.21
CA MET A 230 -18.31 -12.52 10.93
C MET A 230 -19.29 -13.42 10.16
N ASN A 231 -20.29 -13.97 10.85
CA ASN A 231 -21.28 -14.90 10.30
C ASN A 231 -22.67 -14.26 10.08
N SER A 232 -22.79 -12.94 10.26
CA SER A 232 -24.07 -12.26 10.05
C SER A 232 -24.46 -12.20 8.56
N PRO A 233 -25.74 -12.04 8.22
CA PRO A 233 -26.18 -11.82 6.84
C PRO A 233 -25.47 -10.63 6.17
N GLU A 234 -25.18 -9.58 6.94
CA GLU A 234 -24.46 -8.40 6.50
C GLU A 234 -23.00 -8.72 6.19
N ALA A 235 -22.31 -9.48 7.05
CA ALA A 235 -20.96 -9.95 6.78
C ALA A 235 -20.89 -10.81 5.50
N MET A 236 -21.91 -11.63 5.24
CA MET A 236 -22.03 -12.36 3.98
C MET A 236 -22.25 -11.44 2.77
N GLN A 237 -23.01 -10.35 2.94
CA GLN A 237 -23.20 -9.33 1.90
C GLN A 237 -21.89 -8.60 1.61
N VAL A 238 -21.15 -8.18 2.64
CA VAL A 238 -19.82 -7.57 2.50
C VAL A 238 -18.86 -8.53 1.81
N ARG A 239 -18.87 -9.82 2.17
CA ARG A 239 -18.02 -10.84 1.53
C ARG A 239 -18.28 -10.96 0.03
N LYS A 240 -19.55 -10.95 -0.39
CA LYS A 240 -19.94 -10.95 -1.81
C LYS A 240 -19.50 -9.65 -2.51
N LEU A 241 -19.64 -8.51 -1.85
CA LEU A 241 -19.21 -7.22 -2.38
C LEU A 241 -17.68 -7.18 -2.58
N ALA A 242 -16.91 -7.61 -1.58
CA ALA A 242 -15.46 -7.68 -1.62
C ALA A 242 -14.96 -8.62 -2.74
N ALA A 243 -15.60 -9.79 -2.92
CA ALA A 243 -15.29 -10.70 -4.01
C ALA A 243 -15.48 -10.04 -5.39
N ARG A 244 -16.59 -9.33 -5.61
CA ARG A 244 -16.81 -8.58 -6.86
C ARG A 244 -15.74 -7.51 -7.10
N TYR A 245 -15.28 -6.83 -6.05
CA TYR A 245 -14.22 -5.84 -6.19
C TYR A 245 -12.85 -6.47 -6.48
N TYR A 246 -12.56 -7.65 -5.95
CA TYR A 246 -11.37 -8.40 -6.36
C TYR A 246 -11.46 -8.82 -7.84
N ASP A 247 -12.61 -9.32 -8.29
CA ASP A 247 -12.81 -9.67 -9.70
C ASP A 247 -12.62 -8.45 -10.61
N GLU A 248 -13.24 -7.32 -10.26
CA GLU A 248 -13.08 -6.05 -10.97
C GLU A 248 -11.61 -5.60 -11.00
N ALA A 249 -10.92 -5.64 -9.85
CA ALA A 249 -9.51 -5.28 -9.76
C ALA A 249 -8.64 -6.15 -10.69
N GLY A 250 -8.90 -7.47 -10.73
CA GLY A 250 -8.20 -8.40 -11.60
C GLY A 250 -8.44 -8.13 -13.07
N GLU A 251 -9.69 -7.91 -13.47
CA GLU A 251 -10.03 -7.55 -14.86
C GLU A 251 -9.38 -6.24 -15.29
N LEU A 252 -9.45 -5.22 -14.43
CA LEU A 252 -8.87 -3.92 -14.71
C LEU A 252 -7.34 -4.03 -14.84
N ALA A 253 -6.69 -4.76 -13.93
CA ALA A 253 -5.26 -4.97 -13.95
C ALA A 253 -4.78 -5.74 -15.19
N ARG A 254 -5.53 -6.75 -15.66
CA ARG A 254 -5.21 -7.50 -16.89
C ARG A 254 -5.25 -6.65 -18.16
N ARG A 255 -6.03 -5.56 -18.17
CA ARG A 255 -6.12 -4.63 -19.31
C ARG A 255 -4.96 -3.63 -19.35
N LEU A 256 -4.07 -3.62 -18.35
CA LEU A 256 -2.93 -2.73 -18.34
C LEU A 256 -1.93 -3.04 -19.47
N PRO A 257 -1.25 -2.02 -20.01
CA PRO A 257 -0.31 -2.18 -21.12
C PRO A 257 0.73 -3.28 -20.91
N LYS A 258 0.94 -4.10 -21.95
CA LYS A 258 1.99 -5.13 -21.99
C LYS A 258 1.93 -6.13 -20.82
N GLY A 259 0.79 -6.25 -20.12
CA GLY A 259 0.65 -7.12 -18.97
C GLY A 259 1.33 -6.58 -17.70
N CYS A 260 1.62 -5.27 -17.61
CA CYS A 260 2.28 -4.73 -16.43
C CYS A 260 1.43 -4.81 -15.14
N GLY A 261 0.13 -5.10 -15.25
CA GLY A 261 -0.77 -5.38 -14.13
C GLY A 261 -0.90 -6.86 -13.72
N THR A 262 -0.18 -7.79 -14.37
CA THR A 262 -0.35 -9.25 -14.15
C THR A 262 -0.25 -9.65 -12.67
N LEU A 263 0.73 -9.13 -11.94
CA LEU A 263 0.91 -9.49 -10.52
C LEU A 263 -0.22 -8.93 -9.63
N MET A 264 -0.74 -7.73 -9.93
CA MET A 264 -1.90 -7.19 -9.22
C MET A 264 -3.14 -8.05 -9.48
N ALA A 265 -3.33 -8.53 -10.71
CA ALA A 265 -4.42 -9.45 -11.03
C ALA A 265 -4.30 -10.77 -10.25
N ALA A 266 -3.10 -11.34 -10.15
CA ALA A 266 -2.86 -12.54 -9.36
C ALA A 266 -3.13 -12.32 -7.86
N TYR A 267 -2.77 -11.16 -7.31
CA TYR A 267 -3.12 -10.82 -5.93
C TYR A 267 -4.63 -10.65 -5.73
N ALA A 268 -5.34 -10.11 -6.71
CA ALA A 268 -6.78 -9.97 -6.65
C ALA A 268 -7.48 -11.34 -6.66
N GLU A 269 -7.05 -12.24 -7.55
CA GLU A 269 -7.53 -13.63 -7.60
C GLU A 269 -7.27 -14.37 -6.28
N ALA A 270 -6.06 -14.25 -5.72
CA ALA A 270 -5.74 -14.83 -4.41
C ALA A 270 -6.58 -14.22 -3.27
N GLY A 271 -6.94 -12.93 -3.35
CA GLY A 271 -7.86 -12.26 -2.43
C GLY A 271 -9.26 -12.87 -2.49
N ALA A 272 -9.82 -13.00 -3.69
CA ALA A 272 -11.13 -13.62 -3.92
C ALA A 272 -11.17 -15.08 -3.43
N GLY A 273 -10.13 -15.87 -3.73
CA GLY A 273 -10.02 -17.26 -3.28
C GLY A 273 -10.03 -17.39 -1.74
N ARG A 274 -9.31 -16.51 -1.02
CA ARG A 274 -9.37 -16.48 0.46
C ARG A 274 -10.76 -16.20 0.98
N LEU A 275 -11.49 -15.26 0.38
CA LEU A 275 -12.87 -14.95 0.78
C LEU A 275 -13.82 -16.14 0.56
N ALA A 276 -13.57 -16.96 -0.46
CA ALA A 276 -14.32 -18.18 -0.77
C ALA A 276 -13.94 -19.40 0.11
N GLY A 277 -12.92 -19.28 0.98
CA GLY A 277 -12.43 -20.38 1.81
C GLY A 277 -11.51 -21.35 1.06
N GLU A 278 -10.98 -20.95 -0.11
CA GLU A 278 -10.02 -21.74 -0.87
C GLU A 278 -8.62 -21.65 -0.24
N LYS A 279 -7.90 -22.77 -0.17
CA LYS A 279 -6.49 -22.77 0.26
C LYS A 279 -5.63 -22.13 -0.83
N VAL A 280 -5.14 -20.92 -0.58
CA VAL A 280 -4.16 -20.25 -1.47
C VAL A 280 -2.80 -20.95 -1.37
N PRO A 281 -2.10 -21.22 -2.49
CA PRO A 281 -0.73 -21.72 -2.45
C PRO A 281 0.22 -20.65 -1.86
N ALA A 282 1.18 -21.09 -1.05
CA ALA A 282 2.12 -20.27 -0.30
C ALA A 282 2.99 -19.34 -1.18
#